data_AF-S4P2D6-F1
#
_entry.id   AF-S4P2D6-F1
#
_cell.length_a   1.000
_cell.length_b   1.000
_cell.length_c   1.000
_cell.angle_alpha   90.00
_cell.angle_beta   90.00
_cell.angle_gamma   90.00
#
_symmetry.space_group_name_H-M   'P 1'
#
loop_
_entity.id
_entity.type
_entity.pdbx_description
1 polymer ?
#
loop_
_entity_poly.entity_id
_entity_poly.type
_entity_poly.pdbx_seq_one_letter_code
_entity_poly.pdbx_strand_id
1 'polypeptide(L)'
;MAEENRRSQIFTGARVLGYVSTHVPFVSRFIKRRGETLLCTSVGKWFHTYGCDKFRLLSVSGEHPGPITCMSGDSFHVYTASDNDIYAWRRGCELKHVYKGHQAPVHKILPFGIHIISIDEDNVL
;
A
#
# COMPACT_ATOMS: atom_id res chain seq x y z
N MET A 1 14.75 -2.47 30.03
CA MET A 1 15.50 -3.57 29.39
C MET A 1 15.41 -3.34 27.89
N ALA A 2 16.51 -2.97 27.25
CA ALA A 2 16.53 -2.70 25.82
C ALA A 2 16.55 -4.03 25.08
N GLU A 3 15.55 -4.29 24.24
CA GLU A 3 15.49 -5.47 23.39
C GLU A 3 16.61 -5.35 22.34
N GLU A 4 17.61 -6.22 22.48
CA GLU A 4 18.79 -6.25 21.63
C GLU A 4 18.37 -6.58 20.20
N ASN A 5 18.62 -5.65 19.27
CA ASN A 5 18.20 -5.72 17.87
C ASN A 5 18.92 -6.88 17.15
N ARG A 6 18.36 -8.09 17.28
CA ARG A 6 18.88 -9.36 16.73
C ARG A 6 18.72 -9.42 15.20
N ARG A 7 19.34 -8.48 14.50
CA ARG A 7 19.43 -8.47 13.04
C ARG A 7 20.59 -9.37 12.62
N SER A 8 20.33 -10.25 11.66
CA SER A 8 21.36 -11.05 11.03
C SER A 8 22.42 -10.13 10.40
N GLN A 9 23.69 -10.42 10.64
CA GLN A 9 24.82 -9.68 10.08
C GLN A 9 25.21 -10.15 8.67
N ILE A 10 24.62 -11.28 8.23
CA ILE A 10 24.97 -11.95 6.96
C ILE A 10 23.77 -11.97 6.01
N PHE A 11 22.57 -12.19 6.53
CA PHE A 11 21.36 -12.34 5.72
C PHE A 11 20.45 -11.13 5.90
N THR A 12 19.97 -10.58 4.78
CA THR A 12 18.86 -9.62 4.76
C THR A 12 17.62 -10.30 4.19
N GLY A 13 16.44 -9.87 4.64
CA GLY A 13 15.17 -10.31 4.07
C GLY A 13 15.14 -10.01 2.57
N ALA A 14 14.82 -11.03 1.78
CA ALA A 14 14.47 -10.88 0.38
C ALA A 14 12.94 -10.88 0.23
N ARG A 15 12.47 -10.71 -1.01
CA ARG A 15 11.04 -10.73 -1.31
C ARG A 15 10.47 -12.15 -1.26
N VAL A 16 9.27 -12.29 -0.69
CA VAL A 16 8.48 -13.53 -0.73
C VAL A 16 7.94 -13.78 -2.14
N LEU A 17 8.05 -15.02 -2.61
CA LEU A 17 7.56 -15.45 -3.93
C LEU A 17 6.21 -16.16 -3.83
N GLY A 18 5.45 -16.14 -4.92
CA GLY A 18 4.16 -16.84 -5.03
C GLY A 18 2.95 -16.08 -4.48
N TYR A 19 3.14 -14.94 -3.81
CA TYR A 19 2.03 -14.13 -3.29
C TYR A 19 1.46 -13.22 -4.38
N VAL A 20 0.14 -13.19 -4.52
CA VAL A 20 -0.56 -12.42 -5.56
C VAL A 20 -1.53 -11.41 -4.95
N SER A 21 -2.37 -11.83 -4.00
CA SER A 21 -3.33 -10.96 -3.32
C SER A 21 -3.65 -11.48 -1.92
N THR A 22 -4.00 -10.58 -1.01
CA THR A 22 -4.69 -10.88 0.25
C THR A 22 -6.20 -10.69 0.08
N HIS A 23 -6.92 -10.68 1.21
CA HIS A 23 -8.36 -10.35 1.31
C HIS A 23 -8.67 -8.87 1.09
N VAL A 24 -7.66 -7.99 1.14
CA VAL A 24 -7.86 -6.55 0.95
C VAL A 24 -8.25 -6.27 -0.50
N PRO A 25 -9.35 -5.54 -0.76
CA PRO A 25 -9.77 -5.21 -2.11
C PRO A 25 -8.67 -4.53 -2.92
N PHE A 26 -8.48 -4.99 -4.15
CA PHE A 26 -7.49 -4.42 -5.06
C PHE A 26 -7.93 -3.04 -5.55
N VAL A 27 -6.95 -2.24 -5.99
CA VAL A 27 -7.19 -0.93 -6.61
C VAL A 27 -6.91 -1.04 -8.11
N SER A 28 -7.94 -0.81 -8.93
CA SER A 28 -7.80 -0.70 -10.38
C SER A 28 -7.64 0.77 -10.79
N ARG A 29 -6.68 1.08 -11.65
CA ARG A 29 -6.42 2.44 -12.12
C ARG A 29 -6.13 2.47 -13.60
N PHE A 30 -6.82 3.34 -14.34
CA PHE A 30 -6.50 3.58 -15.74
C PHE A 30 -5.48 4.72 -15.89
N ILE A 31 -4.31 4.40 -16.44
CA ILE A 31 -3.24 5.37 -16.67
C ILE A 31 -3.37 5.92 -18.08
N LYS A 32 -4.08 7.05 -18.23
CA LYS A 32 -4.36 7.69 -19.53
C LYS A 32 -3.14 7.84 -20.43
N ARG A 33 -1.99 8.26 -19.88
CA ARG A 33 -0.74 8.43 -20.64
C ARG A 33 -0.21 7.13 -21.26
N ARG A 34 -0.49 5.98 -20.64
CA ARG A 34 -0.09 4.66 -21.11
C ARG A 34 -1.19 3.94 -21.89
N GLY A 35 -2.43 4.40 -21.78
CA GLY A 35 -3.58 3.67 -22.33
C GLY A 35 -3.78 2.30 -21.68
N GLU A 36 -3.35 2.14 -20.43
CA GLU A 36 -3.26 0.84 -19.75
C GLU A 36 -3.95 0.89 -18.39
N THR A 37 -4.65 -0.20 -18.04
CA THR A 37 -5.17 -0.43 -16.68
C THR A 37 -4.12 -1.13 -15.84
N LEU A 38 -3.84 -0.56 -14.67
CA LEU A 38 -2.98 -1.15 -13.66
C LEU A 38 -3.84 -1.71 -12.51
N LEU A 39 -3.44 -2.86 -11.99
CA LEU A 39 -4.06 -3.51 -10.84
C LEU A 39 -3.08 -3.48 -9.66
N CYS A 40 -3.47 -2.89 -8.55
CA CYS A 40 -2.67 -2.88 -7.32
C CYS A 40 -3.29 -3.81 -6.28
N THR A 41 -2.56 -4.83 -5.83
CA THR A 41 -3.05 -5.84 -4.88
C THR A 41 -2.18 -5.85 -3.62
N SER A 42 -2.79 -5.97 -2.44
CA SER A 42 -2.06 -6.17 -1.18
C SER A 42 -1.49 -7.59 -1.13
N VAL A 43 -0.27 -7.74 -0.59
CA VAL A 43 0.41 -9.03 -0.36
C VAL A 43 1.02 -9.08 1.05
N GLY A 44 0.29 -8.58 2.04
CA GLY A 44 0.74 -8.48 3.43
C GLY A 44 1.29 -7.09 3.70
N LYS A 45 2.58 -6.96 4.01
CA LYS A 45 3.26 -5.67 4.26
C LYS A 45 3.69 -4.92 3.00
N TRP A 46 3.35 -5.43 1.83
CA TRP A 46 3.64 -4.83 0.54
C TRP A 46 2.39 -4.84 -0.33
N PHE A 47 2.40 -4.04 -1.40
CA PHE A 47 1.48 -4.22 -2.51
C PHE A 47 2.25 -4.42 -3.82
N HIS A 48 1.64 -5.17 -4.72
CA HIS A 48 2.13 -5.37 -6.09
C HIS A 48 1.33 -4.51 -7.05
N THR A 49 1.99 -4.02 -8.10
CA THR A 49 1.31 -3.40 -9.25
C THR A 49 1.49 -4.30 -10.46
N TYR A 50 0.39 -4.69 -11.08
CA TYR A 50 0.35 -5.48 -12.31
C TYR A 50 -0.20 -4.66 -13.47
N GLY A 51 0.34 -4.89 -14.68
CA GLY A 51 -0.29 -4.42 -15.92
C GLY A 51 -1.37 -5.41 -16.34
N CYS A 52 -2.59 -4.93 -16.61
CA CYS A 52 -3.73 -5.82 -16.89
C CYS A 52 -3.71 -6.43 -18.31
N ASP A 53 -2.77 -6.06 -19.17
CA ASP A 53 -2.65 -6.63 -20.52
C ASP A 53 -2.29 -8.13 -20.48
N LYS A 54 -1.35 -8.49 -19.60
CA LYS A 54 -0.76 -9.82 -19.45
C LYS A 54 -0.49 -10.18 -17.99
N PHE A 55 -1.03 -9.42 -17.04
CA PHE A 55 -0.75 -9.54 -15.60
C PHE A 55 0.73 -9.53 -15.27
N ARG A 56 1.52 -8.75 -16.02
CA ARG A 56 2.95 -8.62 -15.73
C ARG A 56 3.12 -7.82 -14.45
N LEU A 57 3.90 -8.35 -13.51
CA LEU A 57 4.33 -7.58 -12.35
C LEU A 57 5.21 -6.40 -12.79
N LEU A 58 4.74 -5.19 -12.53
CA LEU A 58 5.43 -3.94 -12.89
C LEU A 58 6.25 -3.38 -11.75
N SER A 59 5.72 -3.42 -10.52
CA SER A 59 6.43 -2.93 -9.33
C SER A 59 5.94 -3.59 -8.04
N VAL A 60 6.76 -3.45 -7.01
CA VAL A 60 6.50 -3.86 -5.62
C VAL A 60 6.75 -2.63 -4.76
N SER A 61 5.89 -2.38 -3.79
CA SER A 61 6.05 -1.25 -2.87
C SER A 61 7.24 -1.42 -1.92
N GLY A 62 7.52 -0.38 -1.14
CA GLY A 62 8.31 -0.54 0.08
C GLY A 62 7.55 -1.37 1.13
N GLU A 63 8.28 -1.86 2.12
CA GLU A 63 7.70 -2.57 3.28
C GLU A 63 6.98 -1.58 4.20
N HIS A 64 5.76 -1.95 4.61
CA HIS A 64 4.99 -1.24 5.63
C HIS A 64 5.33 -1.78 7.03
N PRO A 65 5.15 -1.00 8.10
CA PRO A 65 5.38 -1.49 9.46
C PRO A 65 4.53 -2.73 9.81
N GLY A 66 3.27 -2.73 9.39
CA GLY A 66 2.29 -3.79 9.56
C GLY A 66 1.68 -4.26 8.22
N PRO A 67 0.77 -5.25 8.25
CA PRO A 67 -0.01 -5.64 7.08
C PRO A 67 -0.87 -4.48 6.57
N ILE A 68 -0.99 -4.36 5.25
CA ILE A 68 -1.90 -3.40 4.65
C ILE A 68 -3.34 -3.82 4.98
N THR A 69 -4.11 -2.91 5.57
CA THR A 69 -5.50 -3.14 6.02
C THR A 69 -6.52 -2.67 4.98
N CYS A 70 -6.26 -1.56 4.31
CA CYS A 70 -7.10 -1.07 3.23
C CYS A 70 -6.27 -0.34 2.15
N MET A 71 -6.84 -0.24 0.96
CA MET A 71 -6.21 0.40 -0.19
C MET A 71 -7.23 1.25 -0.93
N SER A 72 -6.75 2.34 -1.53
CA SER A 72 -7.51 3.17 -2.46
C SER A 72 -6.56 3.83 -3.46
N GLY A 73 -7.09 4.55 -4.44
CA GLY A 73 -6.22 5.23 -5.39
C GLY A 73 -6.93 6.25 -6.25
N ASP A 74 -6.14 7.22 -6.70
CA ASP A 74 -6.55 8.24 -7.66
C ASP A 74 -5.62 8.21 -8.90
N SER A 75 -5.74 9.23 -9.75
CA SER A 75 -4.93 9.35 -10.98
C SER A 75 -3.42 9.48 -10.74
N PHE A 76 -2.99 9.84 -9.53
CA PHE A 76 -1.61 10.13 -9.17
C PHE A 76 -1.02 9.10 -8.20
N HIS A 77 -1.78 8.72 -7.16
CA HIS A 77 -1.30 7.93 -6.04
C HIS A 77 -2.12 6.65 -5.81
N VAL A 78 -1.44 5.62 -5.30
CA VAL A 78 -2.07 4.55 -4.54
C VAL A 78 -1.93 4.92 -3.08
N TYR A 79 -3.02 4.82 -2.32
CA TYR A 79 -3.02 5.01 -0.89
C TYR A 79 -3.19 3.64 -0.22
N THR A 80 -2.40 3.39 0.80
CA THR A 80 -2.47 2.17 1.61
C THR A 80 -2.51 2.56 3.08
N ALA A 81 -3.34 1.88 3.87
CA ALA A 81 -3.28 1.97 5.32
C ALA A 81 -2.43 0.81 5.87
N SER A 82 -1.62 1.10 6.88
CA SER A 82 -0.97 0.09 7.72
C SER A 82 -0.95 0.64 9.14
N ASP A 83 -1.51 -0.14 10.07
CA ASP A 83 -1.79 0.33 11.42
C ASP A 83 -2.55 1.66 11.35
N ASN A 84 -2.10 2.69 12.06
CA ASN A 84 -2.79 3.98 12.17
C ASN A 84 -2.40 4.97 11.05
N ASP A 85 -1.43 4.63 10.22
CA ASP A 85 -0.84 5.55 9.25
C ASP A 85 -1.29 5.23 7.82
N ILE A 86 -1.40 6.27 7.00
CA ILE A 86 -1.75 6.17 5.58
C ILE A 86 -0.55 6.57 4.72
N TYR A 87 -0.21 5.74 3.74
CA TYR A 87 0.97 5.88 2.90
C TYR A 87 0.54 6.20 1.47
N ALA A 88 1.05 7.29 0.91
CA ALA A 88 0.80 7.68 -0.48
C ALA A 88 1.96 7.29 -1.37
N TRP A 89 1.68 6.49 -2.39
CA TRP A 89 2.68 5.91 -3.29
C TRP A 89 2.48 6.41 -4.70
N ARG A 90 3.57 6.87 -5.33
CA ARG A 90 3.62 7.18 -6.76
C ARG A 90 4.35 6.05 -7.49
N ARG A 91 3.91 5.75 -8.72
CA ARG A 91 4.53 4.73 -9.59
C ARG A 91 4.63 3.33 -8.94
N GLY A 92 3.86 3.07 -7.88
CA GLY A 92 3.79 1.79 -7.17
C GLY A 92 4.93 1.49 -6.20
N CYS A 93 6.01 2.27 -6.18
CA CYS A 93 7.16 2.02 -5.31
C CYS A 93 7.78 3.28 -4.69
N GLU A 94 7.34 4.47 -5.09
CA GLU A 94 7.90 5.74 -4.61
C GLU A 94 6.99 6.29 -3.51
N LEU A 95 7.40 6.16 -2.25
CA LEU A 95 6.68 6.75 -1.12
C LEU A 95 6.78 8.28 -1.21
N LYS A 96 5.63 8.95 -1.24
CA LYS A 96 5.54 10.41 -1.35
C LYS A 96 5.18 11.09 -0.04
N HIS A 97 4.28 10.47 0.72
CA HIS A 97 3.82 11.04 1.97
C HIS A 97 3.33 9.94 2.91
N VAL A 98 3.40 10.24 4.20
CA VAL A 98 2.79 9.44 5.26
C VAL A 98 1.89 10.39 6.04
N TYR A 99 0.58 10.17 5.96
CA TYR A 99 -0.41 10.89 6.76
C TYR A 99 -0.53 10.19 8.10
N LYS A 100 -0.43 10.99 9.17
CA LYS A 100 -0.51 10.56 10.55
C LYS A 100 -1.62 11.33 11.25
N GLY A 101 -2.28 10.71 12.23
CA GLY A 101 -3.28 11.39 13.05
C GLY A 101 -4.24 10.44 13.75
N HIS A 102 -4.62 9.35 13.09
CA HIS A 102 -5.47 8.32 13.68
C HIS A 102 -4.77 7.68 14.88
N GLN A 103 -5.57 7.32 15.89
CA GLN A 103 -5.10 6.62 17.09
C GLN A 103 -5.43 5.11 17.05
N ALA A 104 -6.26 4.70 16.10
CA ALA A 104 -6.60 3.31 15.82
C ALA A 104 -6.29 2.94 14.35
N PRO A 105 -6.29 1.64 14.01
CA PRO A 105 -5.99 1.20 12.66
C PRO A 105 -6.96 1.76 11.62
N VAL A 106 -6.43 2.25 10.50
CA VAL A 106 -7.25 2.80 9.42
C VAL A 106 -7.81 1.66 8.56
N HIS A 107 -9.12 1.66 8.33
CA HIS A 107 -9.80 0.57 7.60
C HIS A 107 -10.60 1.05 6.36
N LYS A 108 -10.75 2.37 6.16
CA LYS A 108 -11.32 2.95 4.92
C LYS A 108 -10.52 4.16 4.47
N ILE A 109 -10.31 4.30 3.16
CA ILE A 109 -9.69 5.47 2.52
C ILE A 109 -10.47 5.82 1.25
N LEU A 110 -10.82 7.10 1.10
CA LEU A 110 -11.44 7.68 -0.07
C LEU A 110 -10.66 8.93 -0.51
N PRO A 111 -9.93 8.87 -1.62
CA PRO A 111 -9.39 10.04 -2.28
C PRO A 111 -10.54 10.92 -2.80
N PHE A 112 -10.53 12.21 -2.43
CA PHE A 112 -11.58 13.16 -2.78
C PHE A 112 -10.97 14.49 -3.24
N GLY A 113 -10.76 14.64 -4.54
CA GLY A 113 -10.13 15.82 -5.12
C GLY A 113 -8.70 16.00 -4.61
N ILE A 114 -8.45 17.09 -3.87
CA ILE A 114 -7.15 17.36 -3.23
C ILE A 114 -7.04 16.79 -1.80
N HIS A 115 -8.13 16.19 -1.29
CA HIS A 115 -8.22 15.66 0.05
C HIS A 115 -8.21 14.13 0.06
N ILE A 116 -7.94 13.58 1.23
CA ILE A 116 -8.14 12.17 1.54
C ILE A 116 -9.09 12.14 2.72
N ILE A 117 -10.11 11.30 2.63
CA ILE A 117 -11.04 11.02 3.70
C ILE A 117 -10.71 9.60 4.18
N SER A 118 -10.49 9.42 5.47
CA SER A 118 -10.16 8.12 6.06
C SER A 118 -11.01 7.84 7.28
N ILE A 119 -11.18 6.58 7.64
CA ILE A 119 -11.90 6.20 8.87
C ILE A 119 -11.10 5.09 9.56
N ASP A 120 -10.87 5.25 10.86
CA ASP A 120 -10.24 4.23 11.70
C ASP A 120 -11.26 3.30 12.38
N GLU A 121 -10.76 2.24 13.00
CA GLU A 121 -11.60 1.23 13.68
C GLU A 121 -12.41 1.79 14.87
N ASP A 122 -12.02 2.94 15.43
CA ASP A 122 -12.81 3.65 16.45
C ASP A 122 -13.91 4.54 15.84
N ASN A 123 -14.08 4.48 14.51
CA ASN A 123 -15.00 5.30 13.72
C ASN A 123 -14.70 6.81 13.76
N VAL A 124 -13.43 7.16 13.94
CA VAL A 124 -12.95 8.55 13.82
C VAL A 124 -12.54 8.82 12.37
N LEU A 125 -12.97 9.96 11.85
CA LEU A 125 -12.67 10.49 10.51
C LEU A 125 -11.31 11.20 10.48
#